data_AF-A0AAV8Y0S3-F1
#
_entry.id   AF-A0AAV8Y0S3-F1
#
_cell.length_a   1.000
_cell.length_b   1.000
_cell.length_c   1.000
_cell.angle_alpha   90.00
_cell.angle_beta   90.00
_cell.angle_gamma   90.00
#
_symmetry.space_group_name_H-M   'P 1'
#
loop_
_entity.id
_entity.type
_entity.pdbx_description
1 polymer ?
#
loop_
_entity_poly.entity_id
_entity_poly.type
_entity_poly.pdbx_seq_one_letter_code
_entity_poly.pdbx_strand_id
1 'polypeptide(L)' 'MNISADILNNIDTDPGFLDTVKSALKGTRFESVEAVKARAAEVLNQLTYADFQHCFQQWKSRMERCRDRQGEYMEGEKGY' A
#
# COMPACT_ATOMS: atom_id res chain seq x y z
N MET A 1 10.79 -17.69 11.03
CA MET A 1 10.90 -16.21 10.94
C MET A 1 10.00 -15.75 9.80
N ASN A 2 8.81 -15.26 10.13
CA ASN A 2 7.86 -14.69 9.16
C ASN A 2 8.21 -13.21 8.93
N ILE A 3 9.24 -12.96 8.14
CA ILE A 3 9.65 -11.60 7.73
C ILE A 3 8.48 -10.87 7.03
N SER A 4 7.56 -11.62 6.42
CA SER A 4 6.39 -11.08 5.71
C SER A 4 5.33 -10.45 6.62
N ALA A 5 5.17 -10.88 7.87
CA ALA A 5 4.08 -10.38 8.70
C ALA A 5 4.41 -9.00 9.28
N ASP A 6 5.64 -8.83 9.79
CA ASP A 6 6.03 -7.61 10.49
C ASP A 6 6.34 -6.43 9.56
N ILE A 7 6.75 -6.70 8.31
CA ILE A 7 6.97 -5.65 7.31
C ILE A 7 5.62 -5.16 6.73
N LEU A 8 4.66 -6.06 6.49
CA LEU A 8 3.38 -5.68 5.87
C LEU A 8 2.43 -4.98 6.85
N ASN A 9 2.46 -5.36 8.13
CA ASN A 9 1.57 -4.81 9.16
C ASN A 9 1.93 -3.38 9.63
N ASN A 10 3.13 -2.87 9.28
CA ASN A 10 3.53 -1.50 9.62
C ASN A 10 3.26 -0.46 8.52
N ILE A 11 2.65 -0.87 7.41
CA ILE A 11 2.38 0.00 6.27
C ILE A 11 0.90 0.45 6.28
N ASP A 12 0.18 0.30 7.39
CA ASP A 12 -1.24 0.71 7.53
C ASP A 12 -1.46 2.24 7.48
N THR A 13 -0.40 3.01 7.23
CA THR A 13 -0.39 4.47 7.12
C THR A 13 -0.07 5.03 5.73
N ASP A 14 0.04 4.20 4.68
CA ASP A 14 0.68 4.62 3.41
C ASP A 14 -0.31 4.78 2.21
N PRO A 15 0.04 5.56 1.16
CA PRO A 15 -0.82 5.89 0.03
C PRO A 15 -1.22 4.65 -0.76
N GLY A 16 -2.38 4.68 -1.42
CA GLY A 16 -3.00 3.53 -2.11
C GLY A 16 -2.11 2.80 -3.13
N PHE A 17 -0.99 3.39 -3.54
CA PHE A 17 0.07 2.73 -4.31
C PHE A 17 0.65 1.50 -3.61
N LEU A 18 0.84 1.58 -2.29
CA LEU A 18 1.35 0.45 -1.51
C LEU A 18 0.29 -0.62 -1.31
N ASP A 19 -1.00 -0.28 -1.35
CA ASP A 19 -2.07 -1.27 -1.26
C ASP A 19 -2.08 -2.19 -2.50
N THR A 20 -1.85 -1.64 -3.71
CA THR A 20 -1.74 -2.45 -4.94
C THR A 20 -0.54 -3.40 -4.90
N VAL A 21 0.63 -2.91 -4.50
CA VAL A 21 1.84 -3.74 -4.39
C VAL A 21 1.68 -4.78 -3.28
N LYS A 22 1.19 -4.39 -2.10
CA LYS A 22 0.91 -5.32 -1.00
C LYS A 22 -0.06 -6.40 -1.43
N SER A 23 -1.17 -6.05 -2.08
CA SER A 23 -2.15 -7.03 -2.55
C SER A 23 -1.53 -8.02 -3.54
N ALA A 24 -0.65 -7.56 -4.42
CA ALA A 24 0.05 -8.40 -5.37
C ALA A 24 1.11 -9.32 -4.72
N LEU A 25 1.66 -8.93 -3.56
CA LEU A 25 2.65 -9.72 -2.81
C LEU A 25 2.01 -10.62 -1.75
N LYS A 26 0.81 -10.29 -1.27
CA LYS A 26 0.11 -11.01 -0.21
C LYS A 26 -0.22 -12.43 -0.65
N GLY A 27 -0.07 -13.38 0.27
CA GLY A 27 -0.34 -14.81 0.02
C GLY A 27 0.74 -15.54 -0.78
N THR A 28 1.74 -14.83 -1.29
CA THR A 28 2.88 -15.45 -1.99
C THR A 28 4.06 -15.59 -1.02
N ARG A 29 4.60 -16.80 -0.89
CA ARG A 29 5.82 -17.02 -0.12
C ARG A 29 7.03 -16.82 -1.02
N PHE A 30 7.88 -15.88 -0.65
CA PHE A 30 9.13 -15.61 -1.36
C PHE A 30 10.31 -16.27 -0.63
N GLU A 31 11.26 -16.78 -1.40
CA GLU A 31 12.47 -17.44 -0.89
C GLU A 31 13.54 -16.44 -0.44
N SER A 32 13.50 -15.22 -0.97
CA SER A 32 14.47 -14.16 -0.68
C SER A 32 13.87 -12.76 -0.76
N VAL A 33 14.57 -11.78 -0.18
CA VAL A 33 14.18 -10.36 -0.25
C VAL A 33 14.31 -9.84 -1.68
N GLU A 34 15.27 -10.35 -2.44
CA GLU A 34 15.50 -10.02 -3.84
C GLU A 34 14.30 -10.42 -4.70
N ALA A 35 13.70 -11.58 -4.42
CA ALA A 35 12.49 -12.03 -5.11
C ALA A 35 11.28 -11.12 -4.81
N VAL A 36 11.16 -10.64 -3.55
CA VAL A 36 10.13 -9.65 -3.19
C VAL A 36 10.36 -8.34 -3.93
N LYS A 37 11.59 -7.83 -3.96
CA LYS A 37 11.94 -6.59 -4.67
C LYS A 37 11.68 -6.69 -6.18
N ALA A 38 12.04 -7.82 -6.79
CA ALA A 38 11.81 -8.07 -8.20
C ALA A 38 10.31 -8.09 -8.52
N ARG A 39 9.51 -8.81 -7.72
CA ARG A 39 8.06 -8.87 -7.90
C ARG A 39 7.39 -7.52 -7.67
N ALA A 40 7.82 -6.77 -6.66
CA ALA A 40 7.35 -5.41 -6.43
C ALA A 40 7.66 -4.52 -7.64
N ALA A 41 8.90 -4.52 -8.15
CA ALA A 41 9.29 -3.73 -9.31
C ALA A 41 8.49 -4.10 -10.57
N GLU A 42 8.21 -5.38 -10.79
CA GLU A 42 7.35 -5.84 -11.89
C GLU A 42 5.94 -5.26 -11.79
N VAL A 43 5.31 -5.32 -10.62
CA VAL A 43 3.98 -4.75 -10.38
C VAL A 43 4.00 -3.24 -10.61
N LEU A 44 5.05 -2.54 -10.16
CA LEU A 44 5.19 -1.11 -10.34
C LEU A 44 5.34 -0.70 -11.81
N ASN A 45 6.08 -1.49 -12.60
CA ASN A 45 6.26 -1.23 -14.02
C ASN A 45 4.99 -1.49 -14.85
N GLN A 46 4.01 -2.22 -14.31
CA GLN A 46 2.72 -2.46 -14.95
C GLN A 46 1.71 -1.36 -14.68
N LEU A 47 1.97 -0.46 -13.71
CA LEU A 47 1.07 0.62 -13.36
C LEU A 47 1.05 1.68 -14.46
N THR A 48 -0.16 2.14 -14.78
CA THR A 48 -0.38 3.23 -15.73
C THR A 48 -0.34 4.58 -15.02
N TYR A 49 -0.19 5.65 -15.78
CA TYR A 49 -0.31 7.02 -15.25
C TYR A 49 -1.64 7.25 -14.52
N ALA A 50 -2.73 6.65 -15.00
CA ALA A 50 -4.04 6.75 -14.35
C ALA A 50 -4.04 6.12 -12.96
N ASP A 51 -3.34 5.00 -12.78
CA ASP A 51 -3.20 4.34 -11.48
C ASP A 51 -2.42 5.22 -10.50
N PHE A 52 -1.32 5.83 -10.96
CA PHE A 52 -0.57 6.81 -10.16
C PHE A 52 -1.43 8.01 -9.76
N GLN A 53 -2.20 8.56 -10.71
CA GLN A 53 -3.09 9.68 -10.45
C GLN A 53 -4.17 9.31 -9.44
N HIS A 54 -4.78 8.13 -9.59
CA HIS A 54 -5.79 7.63 -8.67
C HIS A 54 -5.23 7.48 -7.25
N CYS A 55 -4.05 6.88 -7.10
CA CYS A 55 -3.37 6.74 -5.82
C CYS A 55 -3.08 8.10 -5.17
N PHE A 56 -2.65 9.08 -5.96
CA PHE A 56 -2.37 10.43 -5.47
C PHE A 56 -3.63 11.15 -4.99
N GLN A 57 -4.75 11.00 -5.70
CA GLN A 57 -6.04 11.57 -5.26
C GLN A 57 -6.52 10.93 -3.97
N GLN A 58 -6.44 9.60 -3.85
CA GLN A 58 -6.79 8.90 -2.61
C GLN A 58 -5.94 9.36 -1.42
N TRP A 59 -4.64 9.49 -1.63
CA TRP A 59 -3.72 10.01 -0.61
C TRP A 59 -4.09 11.45 -0.21
N LYS A 60 -4.35 12.32 -1.19
CA LYS A 60 -4.75 13.71 -0.93
C LYS A 60 -6.04 13.78 -0.10
N SER A 61 -7.06 12.99 -0.44
CA SER A 61 -8.30 12.92 0.35
C SER A 61 -8.07 12.38 1.77
N ARG A 62 -7.16 11.42 1.96
CA ARG A 62 -6.77 10.96 3.32
C ARG A 62 -6.12 12.10 4.12
N MET A 63 -5.21 12.87 3.51
CA MET A 63 -4.54 14.00 4.17
C MET A 63 -5.52 15.13 4.52
N GLU A 64 -6.47 15.44 3.63
CA GLU A 64 -7.53 16.41 3.90
C GLU A 64 -8.39 15.99 5.10
N ARG A 65 -8.81 14.72 5.15
CA ARG A 65 -9.57 14.20 6.29
C ARG A 65 -8.76 14.20 7.60
N CYS A 66 -7.45 13.91 7.54
CA CYS A 66 -6.56 13.97 8.70
C CYS A 66 -6.46 15.41 9.24
N ARG A 67 -6.30 16.40 8.35
CA ARG A 67 -6.31 17.82 8.69
C ARG A 67 -7.63 18.21 9.36
N ASP A 68 -8.77 17.83 8.79
CA ASP A 68 -10.10 18.21 9.28
C ASP A 68 -10.39 17.63 10.67
N ARG A 69 -9.79 16.48 10.99
CA ARG A 69 -9.89 15.84 12.31
C ARG A 69 -8.73 16.17 13.27
N GLN A 70 -7.91 17.16 12.94
CA GLN A 70 -6.78 17.59 13.78
C GLN A 70 -5.82 16.45 14.17
N GLY A 71 -5.67 15.45 13.30
CA GLY A 71 -4.77 14.31 13.54
C GLY A 71 -5.39 13.12 14.27
N GLU A 72 -6.70 13.07 14.51
CA GLU A 72 -7.35 11.83 14.97
C GLU A 72 -7.22 10.71 13.94
N TYR A 73 -6.80 9.53 14.40
CA TYR A 73 -6.68 8.33 13.58
C TYR A 73 -8.07 7.87 13.07
N MET A 74 -8.18 7.65 11.76
CA MET A 74 -9.38 7.08 11.14
C MET A 74 -9.06 5.65 10.69
N GLU A 75 -9.74 4.66 11.27
CA GLU A 75 -9.71 3.30 10.75
C GLU A 75 -10.43 3.27 9.39
N GLY A 76 -9.80 2.67 8.38
CA GLY A 76 -10.28 2.69 7.00
C GLY A 76 -11.68 2.12 6.84
N GLU A 77 -12.48 2.71 5.93
CA GLU A 77 -13.80 2.19 5.55
C GLU A 77 -13.68 0.71 5.19
N LYS A 78 -14.31 -0.15 6.01
CA LYS A 78 -14.57 -1.55 5.69
C LYS A 78 -15.63 -1.59 4.58
N GLY A 79 -15.19 -1.46 3.33
CA GLY A 79 -15.99 -1.81 2.17
C GLY A 79 -16.00 -3.33 2.00
N TYR A 80 -17.16 -3.96 2.20
CA TYR A 80 -17.45 -5.35 1.89
C TYR A 80 -17.36 -5.64 0.38
#